data_AF-A0A7L0I1J8-F1
#
_entry.id   AF-A0A7L0I1J8-F1
#
_cell.length_a   1.000
_cell.length_b   1.000
_cell.length_c   1.000
_cell.angle_alpha   90.00
_cell.angle_beta   90.00
_cell.angle_gamma   90.00
#
_symmetry.space_group_name_H-M   'P 1'
#
loop_
_entity.id
_entity.type
_entity.pdbx_description
1 polymer ?
#
loop_
_entity_poly.entity_id
_entity_poly.type
_entity_poly.pdbx_seq_one_letter_code
_entity_poly.pdbx_strand_id
1 'polypeptide(L)' 'KWRPFCLRFEGLVEDFNYGTLLRLDCSQGYTEENTIFGGIQFFAIEIARNREGCNSVVYGSAKEAASG' A
#
# COMPACT_ATOMS: atom_id res chain seq x y z
N LYS A 1 8.08 -1.03 -15.18
CA LYS A 1 9.28 -1.79 -14.71
C LYS A 1 9.68 -1.26 -13.33
N TRP A 2 9.57 -2.06 -12.27
CA TRP A 2 9.78 -1.60 -10.88
C TRP A 2 11.23 -1.64 -10.38
N ARG A 3 12.05 -2.57 -10.88
CA ARG A 3 13.40 -2.80 -10.37
C ARG A 3 14.29 -1.53 -10.32
N PRO A 4 14.36 -0.68 -11.37
CA PRO A 4 15.16 0.55 -11.31
C PRO A 4 14.59 1.61 -10.35
N PHE A 5 13.28 1.58 -10.07
CA PHE A 5 12.67 2.45 -9.06
C PHE A 5 13.03 1.96 -7.67
N CYS A 6 12.87 0.65 -7.41
CA CYS A 6 13.14 0.07 -6.10
C CYS A 6 14.59 0.29 -5.67
N LEU A 7 15.56 0.01 -6.54
CA LEU A 7 16.99 0.13 -6.21
C LEU A 7 17.44 1.54 -5.79
N ARG A 8 16.65 2.60 -6.04
CA ARG A 8 16.95 3.96 -5.55
C ARG A 8 16.81 4.10 -4.04
N PHE A 9 16.11 3.17 -3.40
CA PHE A 9 15.81 3.19 -1.97
C PHE A 9 16.67 2.19 -1.18
N GLU A 10 17.50 1.40 -1.85
CA GLU A 10 18.45 0.50 -1.21
C GLU A 10 19.44 1.30 -0.36
N GLY A 11 19.53 0.99 0.94
CA GLY A 11 20.36 1.71 1.91
C GLY A 11 19.79 3.05 2.40
N LEU A 12 18.69 3.54 1.82
CA LEU A 12 17.96 4.73 2.30
C LEU A 12 16.78 4.35 3.20
N VAL A 13 16.05 3.30 2.83
CA VAL A 13 14.95 2.76 3.61
C VAL A 13 15.45 1.54 4.37
N GLU A 14 15.42 1.61 5.70
CA GLU A 14 15.88 0.55 6.61
C GLU A 14 15.23 -0.80 6.25
N ASP A 15 13.92 -0.79 6.05
CA ASP A 15 13.11 -1.96 5.73
C ASP A 15 12.92 -2.20 4.23
N PHE A 16 13.94 -1.90 3.41
CA PHE A 16 13.84 -1.99 1.94
C PHE A 16 13.33 -3.35 1.43
N ASN A 17 13.72 -4.45 2.10
CA ASN A 17 13.33 -5.82 1.76
C ASN A 17 12.13 -6.33 2.58
N TYR A 18 11.53 -5.50 3.44
CA TYR A 18 10.36 -5.90 4.20
C TYR A 18 9.18 -6.11 3.27
N GLY A 19 8.58 -7.28 3.39
CA GLY A 19 7.45 -7.70 2.61
C GLY A 19 6.13 -7.32 3.23
N THR A 20 5.23 -6.75 2.44
CA THR A 20 3.88 -6.40 2.88
C THR A 20 2.83 -6.80 1.86
N LEU A 21 1.59 -6.92 2.31
CA LEU A 21 0.44 -7.14 1.44
C LEU A 21 0.00 -5.82 0.81
N LEU A 22 -0.29 -5.86 -0.47
CA LEU A 22 -0.75 -4.72 -1.25
C LEU A 22 -2.03 -5.09 -1.99
N ARG A 23 -3.05 -4.25 -1.83
CA ARG A 23 -4.32 -4.38 -2.57
C ARG A 23 -4.13 -3.99 -4.03
N LEU A 24 -4.65 -4.79 -4.96
CA LEU A 24 -4.69 -4.46 -6.39
C LEU A 24 -5.70 -3.34 -6.66
N ASP A 25 -6.92 -3.50 -6.13
CA ASP A 25 -7.99 -2.51 -6.08
C ASP A 25 -8.16 -1.99 -4.65
N CYS A 26 -7.98 -0.68 -4.46
CA CYS A 26 -8.10 -0.03 -3.15
C CYS A 26 -9.55 0.08 -2.64
N SER A 27 -10.54 -0.06 -3.52
CA SER A 27 -11.96 -0.04 -3.15
C SER A 27 -12.44 -1.37 -2.55
N GLN A 28 -11.65 -2.44 -2.72
CA GLN A 28 -11.96 -3.78 -2.24
C GLN A 28 -11.10 -4.15 -1.01
N GLY A 29 -11.51 -5.18 -0.28
CA GLY A 29 -10.76 -5.72 0.86
C GLY A 29 -9.55 -6.56 0.45
N TYR A 30 -8.83 -7.08 1.44
CA TYR A 30 -7.81 -8.09 1.19
C TYR A 30 -8.48 -9.45 0.91
N THR A 31 -8.36 -9.93 -0.33
CA THR A 31 -8.75 -11.28 -0.76
C THR A 31 -7.61 -11.92 -1.54
N GLU A 32 -7.66 -13.23 -1.81
CA GLU A 32 -6.64 -13.91 -2.60
C GLU A 32 -6.46 -13.26 -3.99
N GLU A 33 -7.58 -12.88 -4.62
CA GLU A 33 -7.62 -12.29 -5.96
C GLU A 33 -7.23 -10.81 -5.97
N ASN A 34 -7.42 -10.11 -4.85
CA ASN A 34 -7.14 -8.68 -4.74
C ASN A 34 -5.83 -8.36 -4.01
N THR A 35 -5.02 -9.36 -3.64
CA THR A 35 -3.82 -9.15 -2.82
C THR A 35 -2.57 -9.66 -3.50
N ILE A 36 -1.53 -8.84 -3.53
CA ILE A 36 -0.19 -9.24 -3.93
C ILE A 36 0.82 -8.95 -2.83
N PHE A 37 1.96 -9.63 -2.87
CA PHE A 37 3.10 -9.32 -2.04
C PHE A 37 3.95 -8.22 -2.69
N GLY A 38 4.26 -7.16 -1.95
CA GLY A 38 5.07 -6.04 -2.42
C GLY A 38 6.10 -5.62 -1.36
N GLY A 39 7.25 -5.11 -1.83
CA GLY A 39 8.23 -4.44 -0.98
C GLY A 39 8.03 -2.93 -1.00
N ILE A 40 9.10 -2.18 -1.30
CA ILE A 40 9.10 -0.72 -1.45
C ILE A 40 8.01 -0.15 -2.39
N GLN A 41 7.49 -0.97 -3.31
CA GLN A 41 6.37 -0.63 -4.19
C GLN A 41 5.11 -0.24 -3.40
N PHE A 42 4.90 -0.87 -2.23
CA PHE A 42 3.80 -0.56 -1.33
C PHE A 42 3.77 0.92 -0.97
N PHE A 43 4.91 1.47 -0.51
CA PHE A 43 4.97 2.90 -0.17
C PHE A 43 4.66 3.79 -1.36
N ALA A 44 5.21 3.50 -2.52
CA ALA A 44 4.95 4.28 -3.72
C ALA A 44 3.45 4.34 -4.05
N ILE A 45 2.77 3.19 -4.00
CA ILE A 45 1.37 3.05 -4.36
C ILE A 45 0.46 3.63 -3.27
N GLU A 46 0.69 3.32 -2.00
CA GLU A 46 -0.14 3.81 -0.90
C GLU A 46 0.01 5.31 -0.65
N ILE A 47 1.20 5.88 -0.86
CA ILE A 47 1.40 7.34 -0.81
C ILE A 47 0.59 8.01 -1.92
N ALA A 48 0.62 7.48 -3.15
CA ALA A 48 -0.17 8.02 -4.26
C ALA A 48 -1.68 7.93 -3.96
N ARG A 49 -2.17 6.76 -3.53
CA ARG A 49 -3.57 6.54 -3.15
C ARG A 49 -4.05 7.50 -2.05
N ASN A 50 -3.21 7.76 -1.06
CA ASN A 50 -3.54 8.71 0.01
C ASN A 50 -3.60 10.15 -0.50
N ARG A 51 -2.66 10.56 -1.37
CA ARG A 51 -2.64 11.90 -1.97
C ARG A 51 -3.80 12.14 -2.94
N GLU A 52 -4.24 11.10 -3.64
CA GLU A 52 -5.35 11.13 -4.60
C GLU A 52 -6.72 10.87 -3.95
N GLY A 53 -6.76 10.50 -2.66
CA GLY A 53 -8.01 10.25 -1.93
C GLY A 53 -8.64 8.88 -2.16
N CYS A 54 -7.97 7.98 -2.88
CA CYS A 54 -8.49 6.62 -3.15
C CYS A 54 -8.72 5.80 -1.87
N ASN A 55 -7.95 6.06 -0.82
CA ASN A 55 -8.08 5.39 0.48
C ASN A 55 -9.05 6.09 1.44
N SER A 56 -9.68 7.21 1.06
CA SER A 56 -10.58 7.95 1.96
C SER A 56 -11.78 7.12 2.44
N VAL A 57 -12.30 6.23 1.58
CA VAL A 57 -13.41 5.32 1.94
C VAL A 57 -12.96 4.35 3.04
N VAL A 58 -11.80 3.72 2.85
CA VAL A 58 -11.22 2.78 3.84
C VAL A 58 -10.97 3.49 5.17
N TYR A 59 -10.43 4.71 5.13
CA TYR A 59 -10.22 5.52 6.33
C TYR A 59 -11.52 5.84 7.07
N GLY A 60 -12.57 6.23 6.32
CA GLY A 60 -13.89 6.50 6.89
C GLY A 60 -14.48 5.29 7.60
N SER A 61 -14.53 4.14 6.91
CA SER A 61 -15.06 2.90 7.48
C SER A 61 -14.26 2.42 8.70
N ALA A 62 -12.92 2.54 8.68
CA ALA A 62 -12.09 2.18 9.81
C ALA A 62 -12.33 3.10 11.03
N LYS A 63 -12.52 4.39 10.79
CA LYS A 63 -12.82 5.37 11.84
C LYS A 63 -14.19 5.12 12.48
N GLU A 64 -15.20 4.80 11.67
CA GLU A 64 -16.54 4.43 12.15
C GLU A 64 -16.46 3.16 13.02
N ALA A 65 -15.79 2.11 12.53
CA ALA A 65 -15.61 0.86 13.26
C ALA A 65 -14.87 1.03 14.60
N ALA A 66 -13.93 1.98 14.69
CA ALA A 66 -13.20 2.27 15.93
C ALA A 66 -14.00 3.13 16.93
N SER A 67 -15.12 3.72 16.50
CA SER A 67 -15.95 4.61 17.32
C SER A 67 -17.20 3.94 17.91
N GLY A 68 -17.48 2.70 17.55
CA GLY A 68 -18.51 1.84 18.16
C GLY A 68 -17.90 0.84 19.13
#